data_AF-A0A2E3UGC4-F1
#
_entry.id   AF-A0A2E3UGC4-F1
#
_cell.length_a   1.000
_cell.length_b   1.000
_cell.length_c   1.000
_cell.angle_alpha   90.00
_cell.angle_beta   90.00
_cell.angle_gamma   90.00
#
_symmetry.space_group_name_H-M   'P 1'
#
loop_
_entity.id
_entity.type
_entity.pdbx_description
1 polymer ?
#
loop_
_entity_poly.entity_id
_entity_poly.type
_entity_poly.pdbx_seq_one_letter_code
_entity_poly.pdbx_strand_id
1 'polypeptide(L)'
;MRAIFSLFVMILALASTPRAEAHEFWLSPEQYQVAPGAPIRADIRVGQNFKGAAYSYVPINVARFDIVTGGVITPVTARMGDRPALSTAMPGEGLIVIVHETTDTMLTYSEWQKFADFVTHKAFPDALERHAARGLPRTGFRESYRRFAKSLIAVGDGAGQDHAVGLETEIVALANPYTDALPAGLPIQALYQGAPRQGAQIEVFEKAPDGTVHTVFLTTDANGHTDVPVKPGHEYLLDAVVLRDTGNDDPKAGPVWRSLWASLTFRMPE
;
A
#
# COMPACT_ATOMS: atom_id res chain seq x y z
N MET A 1 65.53 10.67 -19.48
CA MET A 1 64.12 11.06 -19.23
C MET A 1 63.24 9.84 -19.47
N ARG A 2 62.68 9.24 -18.42
CA ARG A 2 61.65 8.20 -18.53
C ARG A 2 60.35 8.80 -18.01
N ALA A 3 59.41 9.06 -18.89
CA ALA A 3 58.09 9.59 -18.52
C ALA A 3 57.25 8.45 -17.94
N ILE A 4 56.90 8.57 -16.66
CA ILE A 4 55.98 7.70 -15.95
C ILE A 4 54.57 8.19 -16.30
N PHE A 5 53.84 7.46 -17.14
CA PHE A 5 52.43 7.73 -17.37
C PHE A 5 51.64 7.19 -16.18
N SER A 6 51.14 8.10 -15.34
CA SER A 6 50.24 7.78 -14.23
C SER A 6 48.85 7.47 -14.80
N LEU A 7 48.38 6.23 -14.57
CA LEU A 7 47.04 5.79 -14.93
C LEU A 7 46.04 6.39 -13.93
N PHE A 8 45.28 7.39 -14.36
CA PHE A 8 44.23 7.99 -13.56
C PHE A 8 43.02 7.04 -13.56
N VAL A 9 42.85 6.26 -12.48
CA VAL A 9 41.65 5.44 -12.27
C VAL A 9 40.52 6.40 -11.92
N MET A 10 39.68 6.70 -12.92
CA MET A 10 38.45 7.46 -12.73
C MET A 10 37.44 6.53 -12.03
N ILE A 11 37.30 6.68 -10.72
CA ILE A 11 36.23 6.04 -9.95
C ILE A 11 34.92 6.62 -10.45
N LEU A 12 34.21 5.84 -11.27
CA LEU A 12 32.86 6.15 -11.72
C LEU A 12 31.95 6.06 -10.49
N ALA A 13 31.68 7.20 -9.85
CA ALA A 13 30.65 7.30 -8.83
C ALA A 13 29.33 6.86 -9.47
N LEU A 14 28.83 5.68 -9.10
CA LEU A 14 27.45 5.27 -9.35
C LEU A 14 26.56 6.31 -8.69
N ALA A 15 26.16 7.32 -9.45
CA ALA A 15 25.08 8.19 -9.06
C ALA A 15 23.83 7.31 -8.96
N SER A 16 23.43 7.00 -7.72
CA SER A 16 22.11 6.49 -7.41
C SER A 16 21.12 7.55 -7.86
N THR A 17 20.62 7.41 -9.10
CA THR A 17 19.53 8.23 -9.59
C THR A 17 18.36 8.01 -8.63
N PRO A 18 17.75 9.08 -8.10
CA PRO A 18 16.53 8.92 -7.32
C PRO A 18 15.49 8.31 -8.25
N ARG A 19 15.18 7.03 -8.04
CA ARG A 19 14.06 6.37 -8.70
C ARG A 19 12.82 7.17 -8.32
N ALA A 20 12.15 7.71 -9.33
CA ALA A 20 10.84 8.30 -9.11
C ALA A 20 9.87 7.13 -8.96
N GLU A 21 9.72 6.68 -7.72
CA GLU A 21 8.93 5.51 -7.40
C GLU A 21 7.48 5.90 -7.16
N ALA A 22 6.59 5.00 -7.58
CA ALA A 22 5.21 5.09 -7.19
C ALA A 22 5.14 4.82 -5.68
N HIS A 23 4.98 5.89 -4.92
CA HIS A 23 5.04 5.85 -3.47
C HIS A 23 3.92 4.99 -2.87
N GLU A 24 4.31 4.14 -1.91
CA GLU A 24 3.42 3.44 -1.00
C GLU A 24 2.52 4.43 -0.27
N PHE A 25 1.29 4.02 0.03
CA PHE A 25 0.34 4.77 0.85
C PHE A 25 -0.26 3.85 1.90
N TRP A 26 -0.22 4.25 3.17
CA TRP A 26 -0.73 3.41 4.25
C TRP A 26 -1.24 4.21 5.43
N LEU A 27 -2.08 3.54 6.22
CA LEU A 27 -2.47 3.98 7.55
C LEU A 27 -1.45 3.47 8.55
N SER A 28 -0.93 4.36 9.40
CA SER A 28 0.11 4.06 10.37
C SER A 28 -0.42 4.38 11.77
N PRO A 29 -1.03 3.40 12.47
CA PRO A 29 -1.36 3.53 13.88
C PRO A 29 -0.14 3.91 14.72
N GLU A 30 -0.33 4.78 15.70
CA GLU A 30 0.69 5.03 16.73
C GLU A 30 0.91 3.79 17.59
N GLN A 31 -0.16 3.02 17.82
CA GLN A 31 -0.17 1.75 18.53
C GLN A 31 -1.11 0.77 17.81
N TYR A 32 -0.64 -0.45 17.58
CA TYR A 32 -1.43 -1.54 16.98
C TYR A 32 -2.15 -2.41 18.00
N GLN A 33 -1.79 -2.29 19.28
CA GLN A 33 -2.44 -2.93 20.42
C GLN A 33 -2.73 -1.83 21.43
N VAL A 34 -4.01 -1.59 21.69
CA VAL A 34 -4.51 -0.42 22.43
C VAL A 34 -5.32 -0.90 23.63
N ALA A 35 -5.10 -0.29 24.79
CA ALA A 35 -5.87 -0.61 25.99
C ALA A 35 -7.34 -0.18 25.86
N PRO A 36 -8.29 -0.88 26.51
CA PRO A 36 -9.69 -0.48 26.54
C PRO A 36 -9.86 0.97 26.99
N GLY A 37 -10.68 1.75 26.27
CA GLY A 37 -10.95 3.16 26.55
C GLY A 37 -9.84 4.14 26.15
N ALA A 38 -8.66 3.67 25.73
CA ALA A 38 -7.63 4.53 25.14
C ALA A 38 -8.00 4.92 23.70
N PRO A 39 -7.57 6.10 23.22
CA PRO A 39 -7.88 6.52 21.87
C PRO A 39 -7.04 5.76 20.83
N ILE A 40 -7.66 5.40 19.71
CA ILE A 40 -6.95 5.00 18.50
C ILE A 40 -6.48 6.26 17.78
N ARG A 41 -5.19 6.29 17.46
CA ARG A 41 -4.53 7.35 16.69
C ARG A 41 -3.79 6.75 15.51
N ALA A 42 -3.99 7.32 14.32
CA ALA A 42 -3.30 6.85 13.12
C ALA A 42 -2.99 8.00 12.16
N ASP A 43 -1.75 8.00 11.66
CA ASP A 43 -1.33 8.85 10.55
C ASP A 43 -1.75 8.25 9.21
N ILE A 44 -2.00 9.11 8.22
CA ILE A 44 -1.92 8.72 6.81
C ILE A 44 -0.49 9.00 6.34
N ARG A 45 0.18 8.02 5.74
CA ARG A 45 1.57 8.15 5.30
C ARG A 45 1.73 7.85 3.82
N VAL A 46 2.67 8.57 3.21
CA VAL A 46 3.13 8.33 1.83
C VAL A 46 4.65 8.28 1.82
N GLY A 47 5.21 7.26 1.19
CA GLY A 47 6.64 6.98 1.28
C GLY A 47 7.13 5.86 0.39
N GLN A 48 8.31 5.36 0.74
CA GLN A 48 8.98 4.27 0.05
C GLN A 48 9.73 3.41 1.09
N ASN A 49 9.78 2.10 0.88
CA ASN A 49 10.41 1.14 1.78
C ASN A 49 9.86 1.26 3.22
N PHE A 50 8.54 1.43 3.33
CA PHE A 50 7.81 1.59 4.59
C PHE A 50 8.29 2.77 5.45
N LYS A 51 8.87 3.79 4.80
CA LYS A 51 9.34 5.05 5.40
C LYS A 51 8.77 6.20 4.60
N GLY A 52 8.03 7.07 5.27
CA GLY A 52 7.28 8.13 4.59
C GLY A 52 6.90 9.26 5.50
N ALA A 53 6.49 10.38 4.92
CA ALA A 53 5.96 11.51 5.68
C ALA A 53 4.53 11.21 6.11
N ALA A 54 4.14 11.68 7.29
CA ALA A 54 2.74 11.74 7.68
C ALA A 54 2.07 12.98 7.06
N TYR A 55 0.87 12.79 6.54
CA TYR A 55 0.07 13.82 5.88
C TYR A 55 -1.13 14.18 6.75
N SER A 56 -1.51 15.46 6.70
CA SER A 56 -2.74 15.93 7.33
C SER A 56 -3.97 15.40 6.59
N TYR A 57 -5.06 15.22 7.32
CA TYR A 57 -6.36 14.92 6.73
C TYR A 57 -6.85 16.10 5.88
N VAL A 58 -7.19 15.82 4.62
CA VAL A 58 -7.75 16.82 3.68
C VAL A 58 -9.02 16.23 3.07
N PRO A 59 -10.22 16.69 3.48
CA PRO A 59 -11.49 16.07 3.09
C PRO A 59 -11.69 15.87 1.59
N ILE A 60 -11.24 16.81 0.75
CA ILE A 60 -11.40 16.72 -0.72
C ILE A 60 -10.61 15.56 -1.35
N ASN A 61 -9.62 15.02 -0.63
CA ASN A 61 -8.80 13.90 -1.09
C ASN A 61 -9.32 12.54 -0.59
N VAL A 62 -10.44 12.51 0.14
CA VAL A 62 -10.94 11.32 0.83
C VAL A 62 -12.34 10.98 0.32
N ALA A 63 -12.47 9.81 -0.29
CA ALA A 63 -13.74 9.26 -0.74
C ALA A 63 -14.43 8.46 0.38
N ARG A 64 -13.64 7.81 1.25
CA ARG A 64 -14.13 6.99 2.36
C ARG A 64 -13.12 7.02 3.52
N PHE A 65 -13.61 7.13 4.74
CA PHE A 65 -12.77 6.98 5.94
C PHE A 65 -13.62 6.44 7.07
N ASP A 66 -13.44 5.16 7.40
CA ASP A 66 -14.29 4.43 8.34
C ASP A 66 -13.49 3.68 9.39
N ILE A 67 -14.18 3.32 10.46
CA ILE A 67 -13.79 2.33 11.46
C ILE A 67 -14.76 1.17 11.36
N VAL A 68 -14.25 -0.05 11.28
CA VAL A 68 -15.04 -1.27 11.28
C VAL A 68 -14.75 -2.06 12.54
N THR A 69 -15.81 -2.48 13.23
CA THR A 69 -15.72 -3.27 14.47
C THR A 69 -16.90 -4.24 14.53
N GLY A 70 -16.62 -5.55 14.63
CA GLY A 70 -17.67 -6.57 14.66
C GLY A 70 -18.64 -6.48 13.47
N GLY A 71 -18.15 -6.08 12.29
CA GLY A 71 -18.95 -5.86 11.07
C GLY A 71 -19.72 -4.54 11.02
N VAL A 72 -19.72 -3.73 12.09
CA VAL A 72 -20.35 -2.41 12.10
C VAL A 72 -19.38 -1.38 11.52
N ILE A 73 -19.82 -0.66 10.49
CA ILE A 73 -19.03 0.40 9.83
C ILE A 73 -19.47 1.76 10.36
N THR A 74 -18.52 2.52 10.91
CA THR A 74 -18.74 3.87 11.44
C THR A 74 -17.82 4.86 10.75
N PRO A 75 -18.35 5.92 10.11
CA PRO A 75 -17.52 6.95 9.48
C PRO A 75 -16.65 7.71 10.50
N VAL A 76 -15.40 7.96 10.13
CA VAL A 76 -14.47 8.78 10.91
C VAL A 76 -14.86 10.25 10.78
N THR A 77 -15.00 10.93 11.92
CA THR A 77 -15.22 12.39 11.97
C THR A 77 -13.87 13.10 12.21
N ALA A 78 -13.08 13.28 11.15
CA ALA A 78 -11.81 14.01 11.18
C ALA A 78 -11.99 15.48 10.74
N ARG A 79 -11.13 16.37 11.24
CA ARG A 79 -11.11 17.79 10.86
C ARG A 79 -10.01 18.05 9.84
N MET A 80 -10.28 18.96 8.91
CA MET A 80 -9.27 19.39 7.94
C MET A 80 -8.02 19.88 8.68
N GLY A 81 -6.86 19.35 8.31
CA GLY A 81 -5.58 19.65 8.93
C GLY A 81 -5.13 18.68 10.02
N ASP A 82 -6.01 17.80 10.50
CA ASP A 82 -5.69 16.84 11.56
C ASP A 82 -4.47 15.97 11.20
N ARG A 83 -3.55 15.85 12.15
CA ARG A 83 -2.34 15.01 12.10
C ARG A 83 -1.98 14.60 13.54
N PRO A 84 -2.23 13.35 13.97
CA PRO A 84 -2.70 12.20 13.17
C PRO A 84 -4.09 12.42 12.55
N ALA A 85 -4.31 11.82 11.38
CA ALA A 85 -5.55 11.97 10.61
C ALA A 85 -6.75 11.29 11.29
N LEU A 86 -6.49 10.28 12.12
CA LEU A 86 -7.46 9.65 13.00
C LEU A 86 -7.05 9.91 14.46
N SER A 87 -8.00 10.33 15.28
CA SER A 87 -7.88 10.35 16.73
C SER A 87 -9.27 10.18 17.34
N THR A 88 -9.67 8.96 17.67
CA THR A 88 -10.99 8.68 18.26
C THR A 88 -10.88 7.81 19.50
N ALA A 89 -11.73 8.06 20.49
CA ALA A 89 -11.95 7.12 21.58
C ALA A 89 -12.78 5.95 21.06
N MET A 90 -12.43 4.73 21.46
CA MET A 90 -13.23 3.54 21.16
C MET A 90 -14.00 3.11 22.41
N PRO A 91 -15.34 3.01 22.34
CA PRO A 91 -16.15 2.61 23.49
C PRO A 91 -16.13 1.09 23.74
N GLY A 92 -15.60 0.29 22.82
CA GLY A 92 -15.59 -1.17 22.89
C GLY A 92 -14.23 -1.79 22.54
N GLU A 93 -14.12 -3.08 22.81
CA GLU A 93 -12.95 -3.92 22.54
C GLU A 93 -13.15 -4.76 21.27
N GLY A 94 -12.06 -5.37 20.80
CA GLY A 94 -12.04 -6.28 19.66
C GLY A 94 -11.05 -5.85 18.57
N LEU A 95 -11.10 -6.56 17.46
CA LEU A 95 -10.36 -6.21 16.24
C LEU A 95 -11.02 -5.01 15.57
N ILE A 96 -10.23 -3.95 15.43
CA ILE A 96 -10.62 -2.72 14.77
C ILE A 96 -9.94 -2.66 13.41
N VAL A 97 -10.72 -2.40 12.37
CA VAL A 97 -10.21 -2.19 11.02
C VAL A 97 -10.46 -0.73 10.63
N ILE A 98 -9.38 0.04 10.47
CA ILE A 98 -9.47 1.39 9.91
C ILE A 98 -9.43 1.26 8.40
N VAL A 99 -10.36 1.93 7.70
CA VAL A 99 -10.49 1.87 6.24
C VAL A 99 -10.38 3.27 5.67
N HIS A 100 -9.52 3.49 4.68
CA HIS A 100 -9.37 4.77 4.01
C HIS A 100 -9.32 4.61 2.49
N GLU A 101 -10.11 5.40 1.76
CA GLU A 101 -10.11 5.49 0.31
C GLU A 101 -9.85 6.93 -0.12
N THR A 102 -8.90 7.14 -1.03
CA THR A 102 -8.67 8.47 -1.61
C THR A 102 -9.66 8.79 -2.73
N THR A 103 -9.79 10.06 -3.10
CA THR A 103 -10.33 10.42 -4.43
C THR A 103 -9.32 10.07 -5.52
N ASP A 104 -9.76 10.12 -6.78
CA ASP A 104 -8.87 9.94 -7.93
C ASP A 104 -7.84 11.08 -7.99
N THR A 105 -6.57 10.72 -8.10
CA THR A 105 -5.49 11.65 -8.38
C THR A 105 -4.92 11.37 -9.76
N MET A 106 -4.36 12.40 -10.40
CA MET A 106 -3.79 12.31 -11.74
C MET A 106 -2.28 12.49 -11.67
N LEU A 107 -1.54 11.72 -12.47
CA LEU A 107 -0.13 11.95 -12.74
C LEU A 107 0.14 11.95 -14.24
N THR A 108 1.19 12.66 -14.65
CA THR A 108 1.65 12.70 -16.04
C THR A 108 3.04 12.08 -16.12
N TYR A 109 3.22 11.11 -17.00
CA TYR A 109 4.51 10.49 -17.24
C TYR A 109 5.36 11.38 -18.15
N SER A 110 6.18 12.25 -17.56
CA SER A 110 7.16 13.06 -18.29
C SER A 110 8.35 12.25 -18.82
N GLU A 111 8.61 11.09 -18.21
CA GLU A 111 9.75 10.22 -18.49
C GLU A 111 9.27 8.78 -18.64
N TRP A 112 9.53 8.18 -19.81
CA TRP A 112 9.11 6.81 -20.13
C TRP A 112 9.64 5.79 -19.10
N GLN A 113 10.88 5.99 -18.65
CA GLN A 113 11.52 5.07 -17.71
C GLN A 113 10.74 4.94 -16.40
N LYS A 114 10.04 5.99 -15.94
CA LYS A 114 9.22 5.92 -14.73
C LYS A 114 8.04 4.97 -14.88
N PHE A 115 7.42 4.95 -16.05
CA PHE A 115 6.35 3.99 -16.34
C PHE A 115 6.92 2.58 -16.47
N ALA A 116 8.02 2.42 -17.20
CA ALA A 116 8.70 1.12 -17.36
C ALA A 116 9.14 0.52 -16.02
N ASP A 117 9.75 1.31 -15.15
CA ASP A 117 10.18 0.88 -13.82
C ASP A 117 8.96 0.51 -12.96
N PHE A 118 7.91 1.33 -12.97
CA PHE A 118 6.67 1.06 -12.23
C PHE A 118 6.02 -0.26 -12.64
N VAL A 119 5.79 -0.47 -13.94
CA VAL A 119 5.10 -1.69 -14.40
C VAL A 119 5.96 -2.93 -14.26
N THR A 120 7.29 -2.79 -14.30
CA THR A 120 8.22 -3.89 -14.02
C THR A 120 8.21 -4.24 -12.54
N HIS A 121 8.34 -3.24 -11.66
CA HIS A 121 8.35 -3.41 -10.20
C HIS A 121 7.06 -4.03 -9.68
N LYS A 122 5.91 -3.61 -10.22
CA LYS A 122 4.59 -4.14 -9.84
C LYS A 122 4.15 -5.37 -10.66
N ALA A 123 5.08 -5.99 -11.39
CA ALA A 123 4.87 -7.21 -12.18
C ALA A 123 3.67 -7.17 -13.14
N PHE A 124 3.59 -6.12 -13.96
CA PHE A 124 2.66 -6.02 -15.10
C PHE A 124 3.41 -6.27 -16.43
N PRO A 125 3.73 -7.54 -16.76
CA PRO A 125 4.69 -7.88 -17.83
C PRO A 125 4.24 -7.43 -19.23
N ASP A 126 2.94 -7.29 -19.46
CA ASP A 126 2.37 -6.94 -20.76
C ASP A 126 2.07 -5.43 -20.91
N ALA A 127 2.23 -4.64 -19.85
CA ALA A 127 1.74 -3.25 -19.84
C ALA A 127 2.44 -2.36 -20.86
N LEU A 128 3.75 -2.57 -21.08
CA LEU A 128 4.52 -1.81 -22.07
C LEU A 128 4.13 -2.19 -23.51
N GLU A 129 3.86 -3.47 -23.75
CA GLU A 129 3.38 -3.96 -25.04
C GLU A 129 1.97 -3.43 -25.32
N ARG A 130 1.05 -3.55 -24.37
CA ARG A 130 -0.31 -2.98 -24.48
C ARG A 130 -0.28 -1.47 -24.70
N HIS A 131 0.61 -0.76 -24.02
CA HIS A 131 0.83 0.67 -24.23
C HIS A 131 1.21 0.98 -25.68
N ALA A 132 2.19 0.25 -26.24
CA ALA A 132 2.66 0.45 -27.60
C ALA A 132 1.62 0.03 -28.65
N ALA A 133 0.90 -1.08 -28.43
CA ALA A 133 -0.15 -1.58 -29.31
C ALA A 133 -1.32 -0.60 -29.44
N ARG A 134 -1.60 0.18 -28.38
CA ARG A 134 -2.59 1.26 -28.37
C ARG A 134 -2.11 2.55 -29.05
N GLY A 135 -0.87 2.58 -29.57
CA GLY A 135 -0.31 3.75 -30.26
C GLY A 135 -0.05 4.95 -29.35
N LEU A 136 0.03 4.73 -28.03
CA LEU A 136 0.20 5.79 -27.04
C LEU A 136 1.64 6.36 -27.07
N PRO A 137 1.81 7.67 -26.78
CA PRO A 137 3.13 8.29 -26.75
C PRO A 137 3.90 7.81 -25.51
N ARG A 138 5.23 7.67 -25.65
CA ARG A 138 6.10 7.28 -24.53
C ARG A 138 6.16 8.30 -23.38
N THR A 139 5.72 9.53 -23.59
CA THR A 139 5.69 10.59 -22.57
C THR A 139 4.48 11.50 -22.77
N GLY A 140 4.12 12.26 -21.73
CA GLY A 140 3.00 13.21 -21.76
C GLY A 140 1.63 12.56 -21.63
N PHE A 141 1.55 11.23 -21.59
CA PHE A 141 0.33 10.52 -21.24
C PHE A 141 0.09 10.57 -19.74
N ARG A 142 -1.17 10.35 -19.36
CA ARG A 142 -1.65 10.47 -17.99
C ARG A 142 -2.15 9.14 -17.44
N GLU A 143 -1.98 9.00 -16.14
CA GLU A 143 -2.57 7.93 -15.33
C GLU A 143 -3.45 8.55 -14.25
N SER A 144 -4.61 7.95 -14.02
CA SER A 144 -5.41 8.20 -12.83
C SER A 144 -5.12 7.12 -11.80
N TYR A 145 -4.99 7.47 -10.52
CA TYR A 145 -4.79 6.48 -9.47
C TYR A 145 -5.66 6.75 -8.26
N ARG A 146 -5.99 5.66 -7.54
CA ARG A 146 -6.71 5.68 -6.27
C ARG A 146 -6.09 4.71 -5.28
N ARG A 147 -6.12 5.06 -3.99
CA ARG A 147 -5.53 4.27 -2.89
C ARG A 147 -6.60 3.83 -1.90
N PHE A 148 -6.48 2.59 -1.45
CA PHE A 148 -7.40 1.85 -0.60
C PHE A 148 -6.57 1.23 0.53
N ALA A 149 -6.53 1.87 1.68
CA ALA A 149 -5.75 1.43 2.82
C ALA A 149 -6.64 0.82 3.89
N LYS A 150 -6.22 -0.31 4.45
CA LYS A 150 -6.73 -0.86 5.70
C LYS A 150 -5.63 -0.94 6.74
N SER A 151 -6.02 -0.85 8.02
CA SER A 151 -5.13 -1.11 9.14
C SER A 151 -5.86 -1.91 10.21
N LEU A 152 -5.24 -2.99 10.68
CA LEU A 152 -5.75 -3.83 11.76
C LEU A 152 -5.18 -3.32 13.09
N ILE A 153 -6.01 -3.21 14.11
CA ILE A 153 -5.62 -2.75 15.45
C ILE A 153 -6.39 -3.59 16.47
N ALA A 154 -5.71 -4.18 17.44
CA ALA A 154 -6.36 -4.80 18.59
C ALA A 154 -6.69 -3.76 19.65
N VAL A 155 -7.94 -3.69 20.09
CA VAL A 155 -8.34 -2.98 21.33
C VAL A 155 -8.73 -4.01 22.37
N GLY A 156 -8.15 -3.95 23.56
CA GLY A 156 -8.44 -4.93 24.62
C GLY A 156 -8.05 -6.35 24.21
N ASP A 157 -9.01 -7.28 24.22
CA ASP A 157 -8.79 -8.67 23.81
C ASP A 157 -8.45 -8.85 22.31
N GLY A 158 -8.69 -7.83 21.48
CA GLY A 158 -8.44 -7.89 20.03
C GLY A 158 -9.29 -8.91 19.28
N ALA A 159 -10.35 -9.45 19.89
CA ALA A 159 -11.18 -10.50 19.31
C ALA A 159 -11.97 -10.00 18.09
N GLY A 160 -12.06 -10.83 17.05
CA GLY A 160 -12.75 -10.49 15.81
C GLY A 160 -11.99 -10.99 14.59
N GLN A 161 -12.46 -10.60 13.41
CA GLN A 161 -11.85 -10.98 12.13
C GLN A 161 -11.93 -9.80 11.15
N ASP A 162 -10.95 -9.71 10.27
CA ASP A 162 -11.02 -8.81 9.12
C ASP A 162 -11.96 -9.42 8.07
N HIS A 163 -12.62 -8.55 7.31
CA HIS A 163 -13.55 -8.93 6.26
C HIS A 163 -13.41 -7.96 5.08
N ALA A 164 -13.86 -8.40 3.91
CA ALA A 164 -13.98 -7.51 2.77
C ALA A 164 -15.00 -6.40 3.09
N VAL A 165 -14.60 -5.14 2.93
CA VAL A 165 -15.44 -3.96 3.18
C VAL A 165 -15.96 -3.31 1.90
N GLY A 166 -15.66 -3.91 0.73
CA GLY A 166 -16.17 -3.50 -0.57
C GLY A 166 -15.31 -2.43 -1.26
N LEU A 167 -14.01 -2.36 -0.96
CA LEU A 167 -13.09 -1.50 -1.70
C LEU A 167 -12.89 -2.05 -3.12
N GLU A 168 -12.60 -1.18 -4.10
CA GLU A 168 -12.47 -1.62 -5.50
C GLU A 168 -11.31 -2.61 -5.67
N THR A 169 -10.22 -2.43 -4.91
CA THR A 169 -9.21 -3.46 -4.66
C THR A 169 -8.95 -3.52 -3.17
N GLU A 170 -8.75 -4.72 -2.63
CA GLU A 170 -8.68 -4.94 -1.19
C GLU A 170 -7.72 -6.10 -0.86
N ILE A 171 -6.99 -5.96 0.24
CA ILE A 171 -6.26 -7.07 0.88
C ILE A 171 -6.99 -7.38 2.17
N VAL A 172 -7.43 -8.62 2.35
CA VAL A 172 -8.15 -9.09 3.54
C VAL A 172 -7.28 -10.08 4.30
N ALA A 173 -7.11 -9.88 5.59
CA ALA A 173 -6.51 -10.91 6.45
C ALA A 173 -7.55 -12.01 6.73
N LEU A 174 -7.18 -13.26 6.47
CA LEU A 174 -8.07 -14.42 6.66
C LEU A 174 -7.95 -15.05 8.05
N ALA A 175 -7.02 -14.54 8.87
CA ALA A 175 -6.87 -14.85 10.29
C ALA A 175 -6.59 -13.56 11.06
N ASN A 176 -6.80 -13.59 12.37
CA ASN A 176 -6.53 -12.45 13.25
C ASN A 176 -5.06 -12.48 13.72
N PRO A 177 -4.23 -11.46 13.38
CA PRO A 177 -2.82 -11.44 13.76
C PRO A 177 -2.56 -11.27 15.25
N TYR A 178 -3.58 -10.99 16.06
CA TYR A 178 -3.47 -10.75 17.50
C TYR A 178 -3.97 -11.92 18.35
N THR A 179 -4.88 -12.75 17.84
CA THR A 179 -5.52 -13.82 18.62
C THR A 179 -5.27 -15.22 18.08
N ASP A 180 -4.97 -15.36 16.79
CA ASP A 180 -4.84 -16.67 16.15
C ASP A 180 -3.39 -17.16 16.13
N ALA A 181 -3.21 -18.48 16.15
CA ALA A 181 -1.90 -19.08 15.94
C ALA A 181 -1.57 -19.11 14.44
N LEU A 182 -0.42 -18.55 14.07
CA LEU A 182 0.00 -18.38 12.67
C LEU A 182 1.28 -19.15 12.30
N PRO A 183 1.32 -20.50 12.45
CA PRO A 183 2.55 -21.27 12.24
C PRO A 183 3.05 -21.26 10.79
N ALA A 184 2.17 -20.97 9.82
CA ALA A 184 2.51 -20.87 8.40
C ALA A 184 2.62 -19.42 7.89
N GLY A 185 2.42 -18.42 8.76
CA GLY A 185 2.23 -17.03 8.37
C GLY A 185 0.78 -16.55 8.51
N LEU A 186 0.55 -15.28 8.20
CA LEU A 186 -0.79 -14.69 8.12
C LEU A 186 -1.38 -14.98 6.73
N PRO A 187 -2.43 -15.80 6.62
CA PRO A 187 -3.13 -16.00 5.35
C PRO A 187 -3.86 -14.71 4.97
N ILE A 188 -3.72 -14.28 3.72
CA ILE A 188 -4.42 -13.12 3.17
C ILE A 188 -5.13 -13.48 1.87
N GLN A 189 -6.12 -12.66 1.49
CA GLN A 189 -6.77 -12.70 0.19
C GLN A 189 -6.69 -11.33 -0.50
N ALA A 190 -6.24 -11.30 -1.75
CA ALA A 190 -6.31 -10.12 -2.60
C ALA A 190 -7.56 -10.16 -3.48
N LEU A 191 -8.35 -9.09 -3.43
CA LEU A 191 -9.61 -8.93 -4.15
C LEU A 191 -9.54 -7.75 -5.11
N TYR A 192 -10.23 -7.89 -6.24
CA TYR A 192 -10.53 -6.81 -7.18
C TYR A 192 -12.00 -6.89 -7.55
N GLN A 193 -12.75 -5.81 -7.28
CA GLN A 193 -14.20 -5.73 -7.49
C GLN A 193 -14.95 -6.89 -6.79
N GLY A 194 -14.48 -7.28 -5.61
CA GLY A 194 -15.00 -8.41 -4.82
C GLY A 194 -14.61 -9.80 -5.33
N ALA A 195 -13.91 -9.91 -6.47
CA ALA A 195 -13.45 -11.18 -7.00
C ALA A 195 -11.99 -11.49 -6.60
N PRO A 196 -11.64 -12.76 -6.35
CA PRO A 196 -10.26 -13.20 -6.15
C PRO A 196 -9.30 -12.77 -7.27
N ARG A 197 -8.11 -12.28 -6.89
CA ARG A 197 -7.06 -11.92 -7.84
C ARG A 197 -6.03 -13.02 -7.94
N GLN A 198 -6.13 -13.89 -8.94
CA GLN A 198 -5.12 -14.91 -9.21
C GLN A 198 -3.81 -14.29 -9.74
N GLY A 199 -2.67 -14.81 -9.29
CA GLY A 199 -1.36 -14.43 -9.81
C GLY A 199 -0.96 -12.98 -9.50
N ALA A 200 -1.64 -12.34 -8.56
CA ALA A 200 -1.32 -10.98 -8.15
C ALA A 200 -0.06 -10.98 -7.30
N GLN A 201 0.81 -10.00 -7.54
CA GLN A 201 1.94 -9.72 -6.68
C GLN A 201 1.45 -9.05 -5.39
N ILE A 202 1.92 -9.58 -4.25
CA ILE A 202 1.83 -8.93 -2.94
C ILE A 202 3.25 -8.52 -2.54
N GLU A 203 3.49 -7.23 -2.47
CA GLU A 203 4.75 -6.69 -1.95
C GLU A 203 4.61 -6.50 -0.44
N VAL A 204 5.42 -7.22 0.32
CA VAL A 204 5.38 -7.25 1.78
C VAL A 204 6.60 -6.52 2.32
N PHE A 205 6.39 -5.42 3.02
CA PHE A 205 7.41 -4.74 3.80
C PHE A 205 7.33 -5.21 5.25
N GLU A 206 8.32 -5.98 5.68
CA GLU A 206 8.52 -6.42 7.05
C GLU A 206 9.45 -5.42 7.76
N LYS A 207 8.95 -4.72 8.77
CA LYS A 207 9.74 -3.78 9.60
C LYS A 207 10.00 -4.38 10.98
N ALA A 208 11.27 -4.62 11.27
CA ALA A 208 11.73 -5.11 12.56
C ALA A 208 11.61 -4.04 13.66
N PRO A 209 11.64 -4.42 14.96
CA PRO A 209 11.59 -3.48 16.08
C PRO A 209 12.70 -2.40 16.07
N ASP A 210 13.84 -2.68 15.43
CA ASP A 210 14.94 -1.72 15.26
C ASP A 210 14.75 -0.74 14.08
N GLY A 211 13.65 -0.89 13.32
CA GLY A 211 13.31 -0.06 12.16
C GLY A 211 13.94 -0.52 10.83
N THR A 212 14.65 -1.64 10.81
CA THR A 212 15.13 -2.29 9.57
C THR A 212 13.94 -2.81 8.77
N VAL A 213 13.91 -2.55 7.46
CA VAL A 213 12.84 -2.98 6.55
C VAL A 213 13.38 -4.02 5.58
N HIS A 214 12.70 -5.15 5.49
CA HIS A 214 12.96 -6.21 4.52
C HIS A 214 11.74 -6.38 3.62
N THR A 215 11.95 -6.47 2.30
CA THR A 215 10.86 -6.61 1.33
C THR A 215 10.81 -8.04 0.78
N VAL A 216 9.62 -8.61 0.73
CA VAL A 216 9.32 -9.93 0.13
C VAL A 216 8.24 -9.75 -0.92
N PHE A 217 8.36 -10.45 -2.04
CA PHE A 217 7.30 -10.51 -3.06
C PHE A 217 6.66 -11.90 -3.03
N LEU A 218 5.35 -11.93 -2.84
CA LEU A 218 4.53 -13.14 -2.87
C LEU A 218 3.61 -13.10 -4.09
N THR A 219 3.11 -14.26 -4.49
CA THR A 219 2.15 -14.39 -5.59
C THR A 219 0.94 -15.15 -5.10
N THR A 220 -0.24 -14.63 -5.42
CA THR A 220 -1.50 -15.26 -5.01
C THR A 220 -1.88 -16.44 -5.89
N ASP A 221 -2.54 -17.43 -5.29
CA ASP A 221 -3.09 -18.60 -5.96
C ASP A 221 -4.41 -18.31 -6.72
N ALA A 222 -5.08 -19.35 -7.24
CA ALA A 222 -6.34 -19.22 -7.98
C ALA A 222 -7.51 -18.62 -7.15
N ASN A 223 -7.44 -18.70 -5.82
CA ASN A 223 -8.42 -18.10 -4.90
C ASN A 223 -7.98 -16.71 -4.41
N GLY A 224 -6.91 -16.16 -4.98
CA GLY A 224 -6.35 -14.88 -4.56
C GLY A 224 -5.63 -14.97 -3.21
N HIS A 225 -5.27 -16.17 -2.75
CA HIS A 225 -4.67 -16.39 -1.44
C HIS A 225 -3.14 -16.45 -1.49
N THR A 226 -2.50 -16.01 -0.41
CA THR A 226 -1.08 -16.30 -0.12
C THR A 226 -0.85 -16.19 1.39
N ASP A 227 0.21 -16.83 1.90
CA ASP A 227 0.60 -16.76 3.30
C ASP A 227 1.76 -15.77 3.47
N VAL A 228 1.54 -14.75 4.30
CA VAL A 228 2.56 -13.75 4.61
C VAL A 228 3.42 -14.24 5.77
N PRO A 229 4.74 -14.45 5.60
CA PRO A 229 5.59 -14.81 6.72
C PRO A 229 5.59 -13.71 7.78
N VAL A 230 5.26 -14.05 9.02
CA VAL A 230 5.19 -13.10 10.14
C VAL A 230 6.15 -13.47 11.27
N LYS A 231 6.67 -12.45 11.95
CA LYS A 231 7.60 -12.57 13.08
C LYS A 231 7.08 -11.77 14.27
N PRO A 232 7.29 -12.24 15.52
CA PRO A 232 6.87 -11.50 16.70
C PRO A 232 7.46 -10.09 16.76
N GLY A 233 6.67 -9.12 17.20
CA GLY A 233 7.07 -7.72 17.35
C GLY A 233 7.23 -6.91 16.04
N HIS A 234 7.26 -7.57 14.87
CA HIS A 234 7.43 -6.91 13.58
C HIS A 234 6.14 -6.23 13.08
N GLU A 235 6.31 -5.10 12.41
CA GLU A 235 5.24 -4.36 11.74
C GLU A 235 5.26 -4.63 10.24
N TYR A 236 4.09 -4.76 9.63
CA TYR A 236 3.93 -5.15 8.23
C TYR A 236 3.13 -4.10 7.46
N LEU A 237 3.58 -3.83 6.24
CA LEU A 237 2.82 -3.16 5.20
C LEU A 237 2.76 -4.08 4.00
N LEU A 238 1.55 -4.44 3.58
CA LEU A 238 1.29 -5.20 2.37
C LEU A 238 0.81 -4.21 1.31
N ASP A 239 1.31 -4.34 0.09
CA ASP A 239 0.90 -3.56 -1.07
C ASP A 239 0.55 -4.46 -2.24
N ALA A 240 -0.58 -4.18 -2.90
CA ALA A 240 -1.01 -4.87 -4.11
C ALA A 240 -1.68 -3.89 -5.07
N VAL A 241 -1.19 -3.84 -6.32
CA VAL A 241 -1.64 -2.86 -7.32
C VAL A 241 -2.43 -3.55 -8.42
N VAL A 242 -3.54 -2.95 -8.85
CA VAL A 242 -4.21 -3.25 -10.13
C VAL A 242 -3.82 -2.17 -11.12
N LEU A 243 -3.47 -2.54 -12.34
CA LEU A 243 -3.30 -1.61 -13.46
C LEU A 243 -4.25 -2.00 -14.59
N ARG A 244 -5.05 -1.04 -15.07
CA ARG A 244 -5.98 -1.26 -16.19
C ARG A 244 -5.95 -0.12 -17.20
N ASP A 245 -6.32 -0.45 -18.43
CA ASP A 245 -6.61 0.53 -19.46
C ASP A 245 -7.91 1.27 -19.10
N THR A 246 -7.97 2.59 -19.35
CA THR A 246 -9.19 3.38 -19.13
C THR A 246 -10.18 3.29 -20.29
N GLY A 247 -9.80 2.63 -21.39
CA GLY A 247 -10.52 2.69 -22.67
C GLY A 247 -10.33 4.00 -23.43
N ASN A 248 -9.57 4.96 -22.89
CA ASN A 248 -9.23 6.21 -23.58
C ASN A 248 -7.85 6.09 -24.23
N ASP A 249 -7.80 6.23 -25.55
CA ASP A 249 -6.56 6.22 -26.34
C ASP A 249 -6.14 7.62 -26.81
N ASP A 250 -6.86 8.68 -26.41
CA ASP A 250 -6.43 10.07 -26.60
C ASP A 250 -5.79 10.61 -25.31
N PRO A 251 -4.44 10.70 -25.22
CA PRO A 251 -3.75 11.23 -24.05
C PRO A 251 -4.15 12.68 -23.70
N LYS A 252 -4.61 13.45 -24.68
CA LYS A 252 -5.07 14.83 -24.47
C LYS A 252 -6.47 14.87 -23.85
N ALA A 253 -7.33 13.90 -24.18
CA ALA A 253 -8.66 13.81 -23.60
C ALA A 253 -8.65 13.41 -22.12
N GLY A 254 -7.75 12.50 -21.71
CA GLY A 254 -7.77 12.00 -20.34
C GLY A 254 -6.64 11.03 -19.97
N PRO A 255 -6.71 10.40 -18.79
CA PRO A 255 -5.83 9.30 -18.44
C PRO A 255 -6.04 8.13 -19.40
N VAL A 256 -4.95 7.47 -19.76
CA VAL A 256 -4.95 6.27 -20.61
C VAL A 256 -4.75 4.99 -19.78
N TRP A 257 -4.29 5.16 -18.53
CA TRP A 257 -4.10 4.12 -17.52
C TRP A 257 -4.82 4.49 -16.23
N ARG A 258 -5.24 3.46 -15.49
CA ARG A 258 -5.73 3.60 -14.12
C ARG A 258 -5.04 2.58 -13.21
N SER A 259 -4.43 3.06 -12.13
CA SER A 259 -3.88 2.19 -11.08
C SER A 259 -4.69 2.27 -9.78
N LEU A 260 -4.90 1.13 -9.14
CA LEU A 260 -5.63 1.00 -7.89
C LEU A 260 -4.72 0.32 -6.88
N TRP A 261 -4.49 0.97 -5.74
CA TRP A 261 -3.48 0.59 -4.76
C TRP A 261 -4.15 0.10 -3.50
N ALA A 262 -4.12 -1.20 -3.23
CA ALA A 262 -4.53 -1.76 -1.96
C ALA A 262 -3.35 -1.81 -1.00
N SER A 263 -3.55 -1.36 0.24
CA SER A 263 -2.60 -1.59 1.32
C SER A 263 -3.26 -2.11 2.58
N LEU A 264 -2.52 -2.94 3.32
CA LEU A 264 -2.92 -3.45 4.64
C LEU A 264 -1.75 -3.33 5.60
N THR A 265 -1.98 -2.71 6.77
CA THR A 265 -0.99 -2.66 7.84
C THR A 265 -1.45 -3.38 9.10
N PHE A 266 -0.50 -4.03 9.78
CA PHE A 266 -0.69 -4.65 11.09
C PHE A 266 0.67 -4.80 11.77
N ARG A 267 0.68 -5.17 13.05
CA ARG A 267 1.89 -5.49 13.80
C ARG A 267 1.66 -6.75 14.61
N MET A 268 2.61 -7.68 14.56
CA MET A 268 2.55 -8.90 15.37
C MET A 268 2.80 -8.57 16.84
N PRO A 269 2.09 -9.24 17.77
CA PRO A 269 2.47 -9.26 19.19
C PRO A 269 3.90 -9.75 19.41
N GLU A 270 4.48 -9.42 20.57
CA GLU A 270 5.79 -9.93 21.03
C GLU A 270 5.77 -11.44 21.31
#